data_AF-A0A814ZV58-F1
#
_entry.id   AF-A0A814ZV58-F1
#
_cell.length_a   1.000
_cell.length_b   1.000
_cell.length_c   1.000
_cell.angle_alpha   90.00
_cell.angle_beta   90.00
_cell.angle_gamma   90.00
#
_symmetry.space_group_name_H-M   'P 1'
#
loop_
_entity.id
_entity.type
_entity.pdbx_description
1 polymer ?
#
loop_
_entity_poly.entity_id
_entity_poly.type
_entity_poly.pdbx_seq_one_letter_code
_entity_poly.pdbx_strand_id
1 'polypeptide(L)'
;MDDNNTNNKNDDVVDNNDDEKTHLNKIRQILIQTKIEPAKSSTIVELFRRFFSTNTNQEKLEDIDCAHGGYHEIIPRLFLGDYRLAMDPIKLKKLGFTHILNAAEGRKFGQINTSATYYEETGIKYKGFSIIDSPGYKIGMHFEDAIQFLEEALNNNKNRVYVHCQQGISRSATLIVAYLLHTYEHMSLFDAFQLVAARRRIWPNDGFCRHLLQLEKEKKQKKNNEETPPISQIQTIENDFELCTINDENTDIEEFSTKF
;
A
#
# COMPACT_ATOMS: atom_id res chain seq x y z
N MET A 1 0.92 0.66 -62.41
CA MET A 1 0.08 1.86 -62.34
C MET A 1 -1.15 1.48 -61.54
N ASP A 2 -0.97 0.87 -60.36
CA ASP A 2 -0.62 1.49 -59.05
C ASP A 2 -1.96 1.72 -58.32
N ASP A 3 -2.22 1.38 -57.06
CA ASP A 3 -1.47 0.79 -55.96
C ASP A 3 -2.47 0.15 -54.98
N ASN A 4 -2.03 -0.90 -54.30
CA ASN A 4 -2.68 -1.42 -53.10
C ASN A 4 -2.53 -0.41 -51.95
N ASN A 5 -3.61 -0.10 -51.22
CA ASN A 5 -3.46 0.44 -49.86
C ASN A 5 -4.55 -0.07 -48.91
N THR A 6 -4.24 -1.21 -48.28
CA THR A 6 -4.86 -1.72 -47.06
C THR A 6 -4.42 -0.88 -45.86
N ASN A 7 -5.29 0.00 -45.36
CA ASN A 7 -5.10 0.62 -44.06
C ASN A 7 -5.62 -0.29 -42.95
N ASN A 8 -4.69 -1.09 -42.41
CA ASN A 8 -4.81 -1.75 -41.10
C ASN A 8 -4.84 -0.67 -40.02
N LYS A 9 -5.96 -0.59 -39.27
CA LYS A 9 -5.99 0.13 -37.99
C LYS A 9 -5.29 -0.76 -36.98
N ASN A 10 -4.03 -0.47 -36.70
CA ASN A 10 -3.38 -0.97 -35.49
C ASN A 10 -3.93 -0.14 -34.33
N ASP A 11 -4.74 -0.78 -33.49
CA ASP A 11 -5.07 -0.29 -32.17
C ASP A 11 -3.76 -0.20 -31.37
N ASP A 12 -3.41 1.02 -30.95
CA ASP A 12 -2.29 1.28 -30.06
C ASP A 12 -2.56 0.62 -28.70
N VAL A 13 -2.08 -0.61 -28.54
CA VAL A 13 -1.85 -1.22 -27.24
C VAL A 13 -0.66 -0.47 -26.63
N VAL A 14 -0.97 0.64 -25.94
CA VAL A 14 0.02 1.36 -25.13
C VAL A 14 0.43 0.43 -23.99
N ASP A 15 1.68 -0.01 -24.04
CA ASP A 15 2.33 -0.87 -23.06
C ASP A 15 2.40 -0.15 -21.70
N ASN A 16 1.40 -0.41 -20.84
CA ASN A 16 1.29 0.16 -19.50
C ASN A 16 2.38 -0.35 -18.51
N ASN A 17 3.26 -1.27 -18.93
CA ASN A 17 4.24 -1.89 -18.03
C ASN A 17 5.45 -0.99 -17.70
N ASP A 18 5.76 0.02 -18.53
CA ASP A 18 6.91 0.91 -18.32
C ASP A 18 6.64 2.06 -17.35
N ASP A 19 5.39 2.55 -17.30
CA ASP A 19 4.98 3.65 -16.43
C ASP A 19 4.83 3.22 -14.96
N GLU A 20 4.28 2.02 -14.71
CA GLU A 20 4.13 1.43 -13.37
C GLU A 20 5.50 1.16 -12.72
N LYS A 21 6.43 0.58 -13.49
CA LYS A 21 7.82 0.38 -13.08
C LYS A 21 8.48 1.70 -12.68
N THR A 22 8.17 2.81 -13.37
CA THR A 22 8.77 4.12 -13.10
C THR A 22 8.31 4.72 -11.77
N HIS A 23 7.02 4.58 -11.41
CA HIS A 23 6.49 5.09 -10.14
C HIS A 23 7.01 4.28 -8.94
N LEU A 24 6.97 2.95 -9.04
CA LEU A 24 7.50 2.04 -8.01
C LEU A 24 9.01 2.23 -7.82
N ASN A 25 9.77 2.45 -8.90
CA ASN A 25 11.20 2.72 -8.83
C ASN A 25 11.50 4.04 -8.11
N LYS A 26 10.74 5.12 -8.35
CA LYS A 26 10.91 6.39 -7.61
C LYS A 26 10.70 6.21 -6.11
N ILE A 27 9.74 5.38 -5.72
CA ILE A 27 9.44 5.14 -4.30
C ILE A 27 10.46 4.21 -3.66
N ARG A 28 10.92 3.17 -4.38
CA ARG A 28 12.09 2.37 -3.98
C ARG A 28 13.32 3.25 -3.73
N GLN A 29 13.58 4.24 -4.60
CA GLN A 29 14.69 5.19 -4.39
C GLN A 29 14.49 6.05 -3.13
N ILE A 30 13.27 6.54 -2.86
CA ILE A 30 12.97 7.26 -1.61
C ILE A 30 13.28 6.37 -0.39
N LEU A 31 12.84 5.11 -0.40
CA LEU A 31 13.05 4.17 0.69
C LEU A 31 14.54 3.90 0.94
N ILE A 32 15.31 3.66 -0.13
CA ILE A 32 16.77 3.47 -0.07
C ILE A 32 17.46 4.71 0.53
N GLN A 33 17.06 5.92 0.11
CA GLN A 33 17.63 7.17 0.60
C GLN A 33 17.30 7.44 2.09
N THR A 34 16.15 6.97 2.57
CA THR A 34 15.73 7.19 3.96
C THR A 34 16.50 6.38 5.02
N LYS A 35 17.38 5.44 4.63
CA LYS A 35 18.18 4.60 5.55
C LYS A 35 17.36 3.96 6.69
N ILE A 36 16.13 3.55 6.40
CA ILE A 36 15.26 2.92 7.40
C ILE A 36 15.68 1.45 7.51
N GLU A 37 16.19 1.03 8.67
CA GLU A 37 16.48 -0.38 8.92
C GLU A 37 15.20 -1.14 9.31
N PRO A 38 14.97 -2.34 8.74
CA PRO A 38 13.78 -3.13 9.05
C PRO A 38 13.76 -3.55 10.53
N ALA A 39 12.64 -3.32 11.20
CA ALA A 39 12.48 -3.64 12.61
C ALA A 39 12.40 -5.17 12.84
N LYS A 40 13.16 -5.67 13.83
CA LYS A 40 13.17 -7.09 14.25
C LYS A 40 12.05 -7.48 15.25
N SER A 41 11.06 -6.62 15.52
CA SER A 41 10.16 -6.76 16.70
C SER A 41 8.70 -7.11 16.37
N SER A 42 8.06 -7.88 17.25
CA SER A 42 6.80 -8.62 17.02
C SER A 42 5.54 -8.03 17.69
N THR A 43 5.62 -6.91 18.42
CA THR A 43 4.47 -6.34 19.14
C THR A 43 4.15 -4.90 18.73
N ILE A 44 2.85 -4.64 18.58
CA ILE A 44 2.27 -3.35 18.23
C ILE A 44 2.75 -2.25 19.18
N VAL A 45 2.77 -2.54 20.47
CA VAL A 45 3.16 -1.61 21.53
C VAL A 45 4.61 -1.19 21.39
N GLU A 46 5.51 -2.12 21.05
CA GLU A 46 6.94 -1.82 20.93
C GLU A 46 7.24 -1.03 19.66
N LEU A 47 6.57 -1.39 18.56
CA LEU A 47 6.65 -0.66 17.28
C LEU A 47 6.20 0.80 17.46
N PHE A 48 5.07 1.03 18.14
CA PHE A 48 4.56 2.37 18.42
C PHE A 48 5.36 3.11 19.48
N ARG A 49 5.76 2.44 20.57
CA ARG A 49 6.62 3.06 21.58
C ARG A 49 7.90 3.56 20.94
N ARG A 50 8.53 2.76 20.10
CA ARG A 50 9.76 3.15 19.41
C ARG A 50 9.51 4.26 18.38
N PHE A 51 8.46 4.17 17.58
CA PHE A 51 8.08 5.22 16.64
C PHE A 51 7.83 6.55 17.37
N PHE A 52 6.96 6.58 18.38
CA PHE A 52 6.62 7.80 19.10
C PHE A 52 7.73 8.31 20.03
N SER A 53 8.62 7.44 20.53
CA SER A 53 9.76 7.86 21.35
C SER A 53 10.92 8.41 20.53
N THR A 54 11.08 7.98 19.28
CA THR A 54 12.18 8.43 18.39
C THR A 54 11.81 9.63 17.54
N ASN A 55 10.52 9.88 17.33
CA ASN A 55 10.04 10.93 16.45
C ASN A 55 9.76 12.23 17.22
N THR A 56 10.79 12.80 17.84
CA THR A 56 10.75 14.02 18.68
C THR A 56 10.52 15.31 17.91
N ASN A 57 10.45 15.27 16.57
CA ASN A 57 10.24 16.46 15.72
C ASN A 57 8.75 16.77 15.43
N GLN A 58 7.81 16.18 16.17
CA GLN A 58 6.37 16.38 15.94
C GLN A 58 5.90 17.83 16.09
N GLU A 59 6.49 18.63 16.99
CA GLU A 59 6.14 20.05 17.14
C GLU A 59 6.57 20.88 15.91
N LYS A 60 7.77 20.67 15.38
CA LYS A 60 8.22 21.34 14.13
C LYS A 60 7.34 21.01 12.94
N LEU A 61 6.77 19.80 12.89
CA LEU A 61 5.88 19.38 11.82
C LEU A 61 4.50 20.08 11.88
N GLU A 62 4.01 20.49 13.06
CA GLU A 62 2.74 21.24 13.16
C GLU A 62 2.83 22.64 12.54
N ASP A 63 3.95 23.33 12.75
CA ASP A 63 4.21 24.65 12.14
C ASP A 63 4.31 24.55 10.61
N ILE A 64 5.01 23.51 10.14
CA ILE A 64 5.11 23.17 8.71
C ILE A 64 3.72 22.83 8.15
N ASP A 65 2.90 22.09 8.90
CA ASP A 65 1.56 21.68 8.49
C ASP A 65 0.65 22.90 8.23
N CYS A 66 0.77 23.93 9.07
CA CYS A 66 0.04 25.18 8.89
C CYS A 66 0.55 25.99 7.69
N ALA A 67 1.87 26.06 7.48
CA ALA A 67 2.48 26.79 6.38
C ALA A 67 2.15 26.19 4.99
N HIS A 68 1.99 24.88 4.88
CA HIS A 68 1.70 24.19 3.61
C HIS A 68 0.20 24.08 3.28
N GLY A 69 -0.65 24.81 4.01
CA GLY A 69 -2.10 24.79 3.77
C GLY A 69 -2.78 23.49 4.20
N GLY A 70 -2.14 22.71 5.09
CA GLY A 70 -2.76 21.53 5.71
C GLY A 70 -2.58 20.21 4.96
N TYR A 71 -1.72 20.14 3.93
CA TYR A 71 -1.49 18.91 3.16
C TYR A 71 -0.04 18.74 2.69
N HIS A 72 0.39 17.49 2.52
CA HIS A 72 1.76 17.12 2.15
C HIS A 72 1.78 16.03 1.09
N GLU A 73 2.75 16.10 0.18
CA GLU A 73 3.05 14.99 -0.73
C GLU A 73 3.81 13.90 0.03
N ILE A 74 3.19 12.74 0.14
CA ILE A 74 3.74 11.59 0.86
C ILE A 74 4.68 10.81 -0.06
N ILE A 75 4.15 10.42 -1.21
CA ILE A 75 4.87 9.86 -2.36
C ILE A 75 4.42 10.63 -3.61
N PRO A 76 5.16 10.58 -4.74
CA PRO A 76 4.80 11.34 -5.92
C PRO A 76 3.34 11.18 -6.30
N ARG A 77 2.61 12.30 -6.41
CA ARG A 77 1.18 12.39 -6.78
C ARG A 77 0.17 11.93 -5.72
N LEU A 78 0.59 11.39 -4.57
CA LEU A 78 -0.29 11.03 -3.46
C LEU A 78 -0.10 11.97 -2.27
N PHE A 79 -1.16 12.70 -1.95
CA PHE A 79 -1.16 13.73 -0.94
C PHE A 79 -2.03 13.34 0.25
N LEU A 80 -1.55 13.66 1.45
CA LEU A 80 -2.29 13.54 2.72
C LEU A 80 -2.58 14.91 3.28
N GLY A 81 -3.81 15.17 3.71
CA GLY A 81 -4.11 16.41 4.42
C GLY A 81 -5.40 16.42 5.22
N ASP A 82 -5.76 17.60 5.70
CA ASP A 82 -6.97 17.88 6.46
C ASP A 82 -8.16 18.33 5.59
N TYR A 83 -9.29 18.60 6.22
CA TYR A 83 -10.51 18.94 5.51
C TYR A 83 -10.48 20.29 4.77
N ARG A 84 -9.59 21.22 5.14
CA ARG A 84 -9.67 22.62 4.69
C ARG A 84 -9.56 22.73 3.18
N LEU A 85 -8.63 21.97 2.57
CA LEU A 85 -8.48 21.95 1.12
C LEU A 85 -9.64 21.21 0.43
N ALA A 86 -10.21 20.18 1.06
CA ALA A 86 -11.35 19.44 0.51
C ALA A 86 -12.60 20.31 0.35
N MET A 87 -12.73 21.35 1.18
CA MET A 87 -13.84 22.31 1.13
C MET A 87 -13.68 23.40 0.05
N ASP A 88 -12.68 23.29 -0.83
CA ASP A 88 -12.43 24.24 -1.92
C ASP A 88 -12.15 23.50 -3.25
N PRO A 89 -13.20 23.02 -3.95
CA PRO A 89 -13.06 22.31 -5.24
C PRO A 89 -12.32 23.13 -6.29
N ILE A 90 -12.53 24.45 -6.33
CA ILE A 90 -11.90 25.34 -7.31
C ILE A 90 -10.38 25.36 -7.07
N LYS A 91 -9.94 25.49 -5.82
CA LYS A 91 -8.52 25.44 -5.47
C LYS A 91 -7.93 24.05 -5.72
N LEU A 92 -8.64 22.97 -5.39
CA LEU A 92 -8.22 21.60 -5.73
C LEU A 92 -7.97 21.44 -7.23
N LYS A 93 -8.90 21.90 -8.08
CA LYS A 93 -8.77 21.88 -9.54
C LYS A 93 -7.58 22.72 -10.02
N LYS A 94 -7.40 23.93 -9.50
CA LYS A 94 -6.25 24.81 -9.84
C LYS A 94 -4.91 24.19 -9.46
N LEU A 95 -4.85 23.45 -8.35
CA LEU A 95 -3.67 22.69 -7.96
C LEU A 95 -3.49 21.44 -8.82
N GLY A 96 -4.46 21.05 -9.64
CA GLY A 96 -4.40 19.88 -10.52
C GLY A 96 -4.72 18.56 -9.82
N PHE A 97 -5.46 18.60 -8.69
CA PHE A 97 -5.99 17.37 -8.11
C PHE A 97 -7.08 16.79 -9.01
N THR A 98 -7.04 15.46 -9.16
CA THR A 98 -7.92 14.70 -10.07
C THR A 98 -8.80 13.71 -9.32
N HIS A 99 -8.35 13.27 -8.16
CA HIS A 99 -9.02 12.27 -7.33
C HIS A 99 -9.01 12.71 -5.87
N ILE A 100 -10.12 12.49 -5.18
CA ILE A 100 -10.26 12.73 -3.74
C ILE A 100 -10.77 11.47 -3.06
N LEU A 101 -10.08 11.08 -1.99
CA LEU A 101 -10.54 10.07 -1.05
C LEU A 101 -10.83 10.74 0.30
N ASN A 102 -12.11 10.85 0.65
CA ASN A 102 -12.55 11.38 1.93
C ASN A 102 -12.76 10.25 2.94
N ALA A 103 -11.81 10.07 3.86
CA ALA A 103 -11.87 9.08 4.93
C ALA A 103 -12.74 9.54 6.12
N ALA A 104 -13.57 10.56 5.96
CA ALA A 104 -14.43 11.11 7.01
C ALA A 104 -15.77 11.57 6.43
N GLU A 105 -16.30 10.94 5.39
CA GLU A 105 -17.54 11.38 4.76
C GLU A 105 -18.73 11.33 5.72
N GLY A 106 -19.53 12.40 5.71
CA GLY A 106 -20.82 12.46 6.39
C GLY A 106 -21.06 13.83 7.03
N ARG A 107 -22.04 13.87 7.93
CA ARG A 107 -22.54 15.11 8.54
C ARG A 107 -22.42 15.16 10.06
N LYS A 108 -21.93 14.08 10.69
CA LYS A 108 -21.77 14.01 12.14
C LYS A 108 -20.52 14.77 12.58
N PHE A 109 -20.40 14.98 13.88
CA PHE A 109 -19.18 15.55 14.46
C PHE A 109 -17.93 14.80 13.98
N GLY A 110 -16.96 15.55 13.47
CA GLY A 110 -15.72 15.04 12.92
C GLY A 110 -15.82 14.38 11.54
N GLN A 111 -16.97 14.53 10.86
CA GLN A 111 -17.16 14.18 9.46
C GLN A 111 -17.19 15.41 8.56
N ILE A 112 -16.84 15.22 7.30
CA ILE A 112 -16.71 16.25 6.28
C ILE A 112 -17.79 15.99 5.22
N ASN A 113 -18.69 16.96 5.07
CA ASN A 113 -19.86 16.86 4.21
C ASN A 113 -19.50 17.24 2.76
N THR A 114 -18.74 16.37 2.11
CA THR A 114 -18.50 16.38 0.67
C THR A 114 -19.04 15.10 0.05
N SER A 115 -19.22 15.08 -1.26
CA SER A 115 -19.75 13.95 -2.02
C SER A 115 -19.26 14.03 -3.47
N ALA A 116 -19.53 13.01 -4.28
CA ALA A 116 -19.23 13.08 -5.71
C ALA A 116 -19.89 14.30 -6.40
N THR A 117 -21.14 14.60 -6.04
CA THR A 117 -21.87 15.77 -6.54
C THR A 117 -21.24 17.10 -6.14
N TYR A 118 -20.58 17.17 -4.98
CA TYR A 118 -19.86 18.38 -4.54
C TYR A 118 -18.68 18.73 -5.47
N TYR A 119 -18.12 17.74 -6.17
CA TYR A 119 -16.95 17.90 -7.04
C TYR A 119 -17.29 17.85 -8.55
N GLU A 120 -18.56 17.70 -8.91
CA GLU A 120 -19.01 17.45 -10.29
C GLU A 120 -18.51 18.50 -11.29
N GLU A 121 -18.67 19.79 -10.99
CA GLU A 121 -18.23 20.89 -11.86
C GLU A 121 -16.71 20.93 -12.10
N THR A 122 -15.95 20.35 -11.18
CA THR A 122 -14.49 20.30 -11.29
C THR A 122 -13.99 19.09 -12.06
N GLY A 123 -14.83 18.08 -12.25
CA GLY A 123 -14.47 16.79 -12.86
C GLY A 123 -13.58 15.93 -11.96
N ILE A 124 -13.45 16.25 -10.68
CA ILE A 124 -12.65 15.48 -9.73
C ILE A 124 -13.41 14.20 -9.37
N LYS A 125 -12.75 13.05 -9.54
CA LYS A 125 -13.29 11.76 -9.11
C LYS A 125 -13.23 11.64 -7.60
N TYR A 126 -14.27 11.06 -7.00
CA TYR A 126 -14.44 11.08 -5.56
C TYR A 126 -14.82 9.70 -5.00
N LYS A 127 -14.18 9.32 -3.89
CA LYS A 127 -14.57 8.18 -3.05
C LYS A 127 -14.69 8.67 -1.60
N GLY A 128 -15.84 8.41 -0.98
CA GLY A 128 -16.10 8.76 0.41
C GLY A 128 -16.28 7.53 1.29
N PHE A 129 -15.71 7.56 2.49
CA PHE A 129 -15.94 6.55 3.52
C PHE A 129 -16.41 7.22 4.81
N SER A 130 -17.51 6.73 5.37
CA SER A 130 -18.04 7.21 6.64
C SER A 130 -17.35 6.55 7.84
N ILE A 131 -16.08 6.91 8.05
CA ILE A 131 -15.22 6.34 9.10
C ILE A 131 -15.29 7.20 10.37
N ILE A 132 -15.56 6.55 11.50
CA ILE A 132 -15.50 7.14 12.84
C ILE A 132 -14.10 6.93 13.40
N ASP A 133 -13.47 8.00 13.89
CA ASP A 133 -12.11 7.95 14.47
C ASP A 133 -12.14 7.39 15.90
N SER A 134 -12.41 6.10 16.01
CA SER A 134 -12.48 5.39 17.29
C SER A 134 -11.74 4.07 17.19
N PRO A 135 -11.02 3.64 18.25
CA PRO A 135 -10.39 2.33 18.32
C PRO A 135 -11.33 1.14 18.11
N GLY A 136 -12.65 1.33 18.27
CA GLY A 136 -13.66 0.30 18.02
C GLY A 136 -14.18 0.22 16.58
N TYR A 137 -13.87 1.21 15.73
CA TYR A 137 -14.34 1.22 14.34
C TYR A 137 -13.48 0.29 13.47
N LYS A 138 -14.13 -0.61 12.73
CA LYS A 138 -13.48 -1.62 11.87
C LYS A 138 -12.98 -1.02 10.56
N ILE A 139 -11.96 -0.15 10.60
CA ILE A 139 -11.45 0.55 9.41
C ILE A 139 -10.95 -0.42 8.33
N GLY A 140 -10.47 -1.60 8.72
CA GLY A 140 -9.96 -2.61 7.78
C GLY A 140 -10.97 -3.07 6.73
N MET A 141 -12.27 -2.92 6.98
CA MET A 141 -13.33 -3.22 5.99
C MET A 141 -13.28 -2.30 4.76
N HIS A 142 -12.60 -1.15 4.86
CA HIS A 142 -12.45 -0.18 3.76
C HIS A 142 -11.11 -0.29 3.03
N PHE A 143 -10.21 -1.17 3.48
CA PHE A 143 -8.86 -1.23 2.91
C PHE A 143 -8.88 -1.62 1.44
N GLU A 144 -9.58 -2.69 1.07
CA GLU A 144 -9.67 -3.15 -0.32
C GLU A 144 -10.17 -2.02 -1.26
N ASP A 145 -11.35 -1.46 -0.95
CA ASP A 145 -11.94 -0.35 -1.70
C ASP A 145 -11.03 0.88 -1.80
N ALA A 146 -10.33 1.22 -0.72
CA ALA A 146 -9.43 2.37 -0.69
C ALA A 146 -8.18 2.10 -1.52
N ILE A 147 -7.59 0.92 -1.40
CA ILE A 147 -6.41 0.49 -2.16
C ILE A 147 -6.75 0.50 -3.64
N GLN A 148 -7.84 -0.15 -4.04
CA GLN A 148 -8.30 -0.18 -5.43
C GLN A 148 -8.47 1.23 -6.01
N PHE A 149 -9.15 2.14 -5.30
CA PHE A 149 -9.32 3.51 -5.77
C PHE A 149 -7.98 4.24 -5.95
N LEU A 150 -7.03 4.03 -5.04
CA LEU A 150 -5.71 4.65 -5.11
C LEU A 150 -4.85 4.07 -6.24
N GLU A 151 -4.88 2.76 -6.44
CA GLU A 151 -4.17 2.07 -7.53
C GLU A 151 -4.71 2.51 -8.90
N GLU A 152 -6.03 2.44 -9.10
CA GLU A 152 -6.67 2.90 -10.35
C GLU A 152 -6.33 4.36 -10.66
N ALA A 153 -6.34 5.22 -9.63
CA ALA A 153 -5.98 6.62 -9.79
C ALA A 153 -4.50 6.80 -10.13
N LEU A 154 -3.59 6.11 -9.42
CA LEU A 154 -2.15 6.31 -9.54
C LEU A 154 -1.55 5.61 -10.76
N ASN A 155 -2.20 4.61 -11.35
CA ASN A 155 -1.75 3.95 -12.58
C ASN A 155 -1.64 4.92 -13.76
N ASN A 156 -2.42 6.00 -13.78
CA ASN A 156 -2.25 7.07 -14.77
C ASN A 156 -1.32 8.16 -14.22
N ASN A 157 -0.16 8.33 -14.87
CA ASN A 157 0.90 9.27 -14.47
C ASN A 157 0.48 10.76 -14.43
N LYS A 158 -0.64 11.14 -15.05
CA LYS A 158 -1.20 12.51 -15.04
C LYS A 158 -2.04 12.81 -13.81
N ASN A 159 -2.48 11.79 -13.08
CA ASN A 159 -3.37 11.96 -11.94
C ASN A 159 -2.62 12.39 -10.68
N ARG A 160 -3.25 13.28 -9.91
CA ARG A 160 -2.89 13.63 -8.52
C ARG A 160 -4.05 13.31 -7.59
N VAL A 161 -3.74 12.68 -6.47
CA VAL A 161 -4.72 12.13 -5.51
C VAL A 161 -4.59 12.85 -4.17
N TYR A 162 -5.70 13.33 -3.64
CA TYR A 162 -5.79 13.92 -2.30
C TYR A 162 -6.59 13.02 -1.36
N VAL A 163 -5.93 12.51 -0.32
CA VAL A 163 -6.55 11.69 0.71
C VAL A 163 -6.64 12.51 1.98
N HIS A 164 -7.86 12.69 2.51
CA HIS A 164 -8.07 13.51 3.69
C HIS A 164 -9.07 12.90 4.66
N CYS A 165 -9.06 13.41 5.88
CA CYS A 165 -10.13 13.19 6.84
C CYS A 165 -10.49 14.54 7.45
N GLN A 166 -10.79 14.60 8.75
CA GLN A 166 -10.90 15.87 9.45
C GLN A 166 -9.54 16.55 9.62
N GLN A 167 -8.55 15.89 10.24
CA GLN A 167 -7.26 16.50 10.58
C GLN A 167 -6.09 15.99 9.72
N GLY A 168 -6.29 14.93 8.93
CA GLY A 168 -5.20 14.32 8.19
C GLY A 168 -4.16 13.60 9.06
N ILE A 169 -4.58 13.10 10.24
CA ILE A 169 -3.68 12.52 11.27
C ILE A 169 -3.92 11.01 11.46
N SER A 170 -5.17 10.57 11.55
CA SER A 170 -5.53 9.18 11.89
C SER A 170 -6.19 8.46 10.71
N ARG A 171 -7.50 8.67 10.46
CA ARG A 171 -8.27 7.94 9.41
C ARG A 171 -7.61 7.89 8.03
N SER A 172 -7.31 9.04 7.44
CA SER A 172 -6.71 9.13 6.10
C SER A 172 -5.27 8.62 6.07
N ALA A 173 -4.50 8.87 7.13
CA ALA A 173 -3.15 8.32 7.26
C ALA A 173 -3.16 6.79 7.27
N THR A 174 -4.10 6.17 7.99
CA THR A 174 -4.27 4.71 8.00
C THR A 174 -4.53 4.16 6.61
N LEU A 175 -5.41 4.79 5.81
CA LEU A 175 -5.71 4.30 4.45
C LEU A 175 -4.49 4.42 3.52
N ILE A 176 -3.70 5.50 3.64
CA ILE A 176 -2.43 5.61 2.90
C ILE A 176 -1.44 4.53 3.34
N VAL A 177 -1.28 4.29 4.64
CA VAL A 177 -0.36 3.25 5.14
C VAL A 177 -0.80 1.86 4.65
N ALA A 178 -2.11 1.59 4.62
CA ALA A 178 -2.65 0.35 4.06
C ALA A 178 -2.32 0.19 2.58
N TYR A 179 -2.47 1.27 1.79
CA TYR A 179 -2.06 1.30 0.38
C TYR A 179 -0.58 1.03 0.19
N LEU A 180 0.30 1.75 0.91
CA LEU A 180 1.73 1.52 0.83
C LEU A 180 2.09 0.06 1.19
N LEU A 181 1.49 -0.46 2.26
CA LEU A 181 1.67 -1.85 2.67
C LEU A 181 1.20 -2.84 1.61
N HIS A 182 0.10 -2.58 0.91
CA HIS A 182 -0.39 -3.45 -0.14
C HIS A 182 0.56 -3.43 -1.35
N THR A 183 0.78 -2.23 -1.91
CA THR A 183 1.48 -2.00 -3.16
C THR A 183 2.98 -2.36 -3.09
N TYR A 184 3.65 -2.16 -1.95
CA TYR A 184 5.09 -2.44 -1.84
C TYR A 184 5.36 -3.80 -1.22
N GLU A 185 5.69 -4.75 -2.08
CA GLU A 185 5.89 -6.16 -1.75
C GLU A 185 6.76 -6.43 -0.50
N HIS A 186 7.85 -5.68 -0.32
CA HIS A 186 8.82 -5.87 0.77
C HIS A 186 8.76 -4.77 1.84
N MET A 187 7.75 -3.90 1.82
CA MET A 187 7.60 -2.84 2.81
C MET A 187 6.99 -3.40 4.09
N SER A 188 7.67 -3.18 5.22
CA SER A 188 7.08 -3.48 6.53
C SER A 188 6.11 -2.38 6.96
N LEU A 189 5.25 -2.69 7.94
CA LEU A 189 4.36 -1.68 8.53
C LEU A 189 5.14 -0.51 9.11
N PHE A 190 6.29 -0.79 9.73
CA PHE A 190 7.17 0.23 10.29
C PHE A 190 7.67 1.19 9.20
N ASP A 191 8.13 0.65 8.07
CA ASP A 191 8.65 1.46 6.96
C ASP A 191 7.56 2.33 6.34
N ALA A 192 6.36 1.77 6.14
CA ALA A 192 5.20 2.51 5.66
C ALA A 192 4.84 3.67 6.60
N PHE A 193 4.79 3.42 7.91
CA PHE A 193 4.56 4.45 8.92
C PHE A 193 5.63 5.55 8.88
N GLN A 194 6.90 5.16 8.87
CA GLN A 194 8.03 6.09 8.83
C GLN A 194 8.01 6.97 7.57
N LEU A 195 7.69 6.39 6.41
CA LEU A 195 7.59 7.13 5.16
C LEU A 195 6.53 8.24 5.22
N VAL A 196 5.35 7.93 5.75
CA VAL A 196 4.28 8.94 5.89
C VAL A 196 4.66 9.97 6.94
N ALA A 197 5.18 9.52 8.08
CA ALA A 197 5.55 10.36 9.22
C ALA A 197 6.69 11.33 8.95
N ALA A 198 7.60 10.96 8.04
CA ALA A 198 8.69 11.83 7.59
C ALA A 198 8.19 13.06 6.81
N ARG A 199 6.94 13.03 6.32
CA ARG A 199 6.34 14.09 5.51
C ARG A 199 5.24 14.87 6.22
N ARG A 200 4.50 14.19 7.10
CA ARG A 200 3.40 14.80 7.86
C ARG A 200 3.25 14.10 9.20
N ARG A 201 2.88 14.88 10.23
CA ARG A 201 2.52 14.30 11.53
C ARG A 201 1.29 13.40 11.40
N ILE A 202 1.46 12.13 11.78
CA ILE A 202 0.38 11.15 11.81
C ILE A 202 0.31 10.46 13.18
N TRP A 203 -0.91 10.12 13.57
CA TRP A 203 -1.20 9.39 14.81
C TRP A 203 -2.51 8.60 14.66
N PRO A 204 -2.51 7.50 13.89
CA PRO A 204 -3.64 6.57 13.88
C PRO A 204 -3.95 6.06 15.29
N ASN A 205 -5.23 5.84 15.57
CA ASN A 205 -5.64 5.25 16.85
C ASN A 205 -5.27 3.75 16.93
N ASP A 206 -5.18 3.21 18.15
CA ASP A 206 -4.75 1.83 18.40
C ASP A 206 -5.60 0.75 17.70
N GLY A 207 -6.87 1.02 17.43
CA GLY A 207 -7.73 0.12 16.66
C GLY A 207 -7.28 0.05 15.20
N PHE A 208 -7.04 1.20 14.59
CA PHE A 208 -6.57 1.31 13.21
C PHE A 208 -5.19 0.70 13.03
N CYS A 209 -4.31 0.94 13.99
CA CYS A 209 -3.00 0.30 14.05
C CYS A 209 -3.09 -1.23 14.08
N ARG A 210 -4.04 -1.80 14.87
CA ARG A 210 -4.28 -3.25 14.90
C ARG A 210 -4.76 -3.78 13.56
N HIS A 211 -5.63 -3.03 12.86
CA HIS A 211 -6.05 -3.40 11.51
C HIS A 211 -4.89 -3.38 10.50
N LEU A 212 -3.98 -2.41 10.58
CA LEU A 212 -2.80 -2.35 9.73
C LEU A 212 -1.82 -3.52 9.97
N LEU A 213 -1.62 -3.91 11.23
CA LEU A 213 -0.83 -5.11 11.54
C LEU A 213 -1.48 -6.39 11.01
N GLN A 214 -2.81 -6.47 11.09
CA GLN A 214 -3.54 -7.61 10.55
C GLN A 214 -3.34 -7.70 9.03
N LEU A 215 -3.42 -6.58 8.31
CA LEU A 215 -3.12 -6.51 6.88
C LEU A 215 -1.70 -6.99 6.55
N GLU A 216 -0.69 -6.57 7.31
CA GLU A 216 0.70 -7.02 7.10
C GLU A 216 0.85 -8.54 7.30
N LYS A 217 0.17 -9.12 8.31
CA LYS A 217 0.18 -10.57 8.56
C LYS A 217 -0.48 -11.34 7.42
N GLU A 218 -1.64 -10.88 6.95
CA GLU A 218 -2.36 -11.50 5.84
C GLU A 218 -1.51 -11.48 4.56
N LYS A 219 -0.82 -10.38 4.29
CA LYS A 219 0.12 -10.28 3.17
C LYS A 219 1.25 -11.31 3.27
N LYS A 220 1.85 -11.48 4.46
CA LYS A 220 2.91 -12.48 4.70
C LYS A 220 2.40 -13.91 4.52
N GLN A 221 1.17 -14.20 4.95
CA GLN A 221 0.57 -15.53 4.81
C GLN A 221 0.27 -15.89 3.35
N LYS A 222 -0.24 -14.95 2.56
CA LYS A 222 -0.48 -15.17 1.11
C LYS A 222 0.81 -15.58 0.39
N LYS A 223 1.93 -14.90 0.68
CA LYS A 223 3.25 -15.27 0.13
C LYS A 223 3.68 -16.68 0.49
N ASN A 224 3.60 -17.05 1.77
CA ASN A 224 4.00 -18.38 2.21
C ASN A 224 3.16 -19.48 1.54
N ASN A 225 1.88 -19.22 1.24
CA ASN A 225 1.00 -20.16 0.56
C ASN A 225 1.24 -20.21 -0.96
N GLU A 226 1.69 -19.12 -1.58
CA GLU A 226 2.07 -19.05 -3.00
C GLU A 226 3.47 -19.65 -3.26
N GLU A 227 4.38 -19.61 -2.28
CA GLU A 227 5.72 -20.22 -2.34
C GLU A 227 5.72 -21.73 -2.02
N THR A 228 4.65 -22.27 -1.41
CA THR A 228 4.45 -23.72 -1.32
C THR A 228 3.79 -24.25 -2.61
N PRO A 229 4.43 -25.14 -3.38
CA PRO A 229 3.79 -25.70 -4.57
C PRO A 229 2.50 -26.44 -4.18
N PRO A 230 1.47 -26.45 -5.04
CA PRO A 230 0.22 -27.15 -4.76
C PRO A 230 0.50 -28.60 -4.35
N ILE A 231 -0.14 -29.09 -3.28
CA ILE A 231 -0.05 -30.48 -2.81
C ILE A 231 -0.38 -31.50 -3.93
N SER A 232 -1.12 -31.07 -4.97
CA SER A 232 -1.36 -31.87 -6.18
C SER A 232 -0.12 -32.19 -7.02
N GLN A 233 1.02 -31.52 -6.81
CA GLN A 233 2.30 -31.87 -7.43
C GLN A 233 3.17 -32.78 -6.53
N ILE A 234 2.85 -32.92 -5.24
CA ILE A 234 3.60 -33.80 -4.32
C ILE A 234 3.23 -35.27 -4.54
N GLN A 235 1.98 -35.56 -4.93
CA GLN A 235 1.54 -36.93 -5.25
C GLN A 235 2.11 -37.51 -6.55
N THR A 236 2.82 -36.70 -7.36
CA THR A 236 3.48 -37.21 -8.58
C THR A 236 4.93 -37.61 -8.34
N ILE A 237 5.57 -37.08 -7.29
CA ILE A 237 7.00 -37.34 -7.01
C ILE A 237 7.20 -38.67 -6.26
N GLU A 238 6.20 -39.14 -5.51
CA GLU A 238 6.26 -40.43 -4.82
C GLU A 238 6.05 -41.65 -5.75
N ASN A 239 5.52 -41.46 -6.96
CA ASN A 239 5.31 -42.55 -7.92
C ASN A 239 6.51 -42.82 -8.86
N ASP A 240 7.48 -41.91 -8.94
CA ASP A 240 8.66 -42.07 -9.81
C ASP A 240 9.86 -42.72 -9.08
N PHE A 241 9.78 -42.94 -7.77
CA PHE A 241 10.87 -43.57 -7.00
C PHE A 241 10.78 -45.10 -6.89
N GLU A 242 9.72 -45.72 -7.40
CA GLU A 242 9.50 -47.18 -7.33
C GLU A 242 9.78 -47.95 -8.63
N LEU A 243 10.33 -47.30 -9.67
CA LEU A 243 10.66 -47.94 -10.96
C LEU A 243 12.17 -48.16 -11.21
N CYS A 244 13.03 -47.89 -10.23
CA CYS A 244 14.48 -48.10 -10.35
C CYS A 244 15.07 -48.99 -9.24
N THR A 245 14.42 -50.10 -8.91
CA THR A 245 15.05 -51.15 -8.05
C THR A 245 14.66 -52.56 -8.49
N ILE A 246 14.91 -52.94 -9.75
CA ILE A 246 15.03 -54.36 -10.10
C ILE A 246 16.12 -54.51 -11.17
N ASN A 247 17.05 -55.42 -10.91
CA ASN A 247 18.21 -55.89 -11.69
C ASN A 247 19.53 -55.15 -11.43
N ASP A 248 20.32 -55.64 -10.48
CA ASP A 248 21.43 -56.51 -10.87
C ASP A 248 21.91 -57.36 -9.69
N GLU A 249 22.07 -58.65 -9.98
CA GLU A 249 22.56 -59.67 -9.08
C GLU A 249 24.10 -59.61 -8.95
N ASN A 250 24.57 -60.11 -7.80
CA ASN A 250 25.81 -60.85 -7.56
C ASN A 250 27.10 -60.12 -7.15
N THR A 251 27.74 -60.80 -6.17
CA THR A 251 29.14 -60.74 -5.67
C THR A 251 29.53 -59.45 -4.93
N ASP A 252 30.13 -59.43 -3.74
CA ASP A 252 30.79 -60.45 -2.94
C ASP A 252 30.84 -60.05 -1.44
N ILE A 253 31.12 -61.06 -0.62
CA ILE A 253 31.29 -61.07 0.84
C ILE A 253 32.56 -60.31 1.24
N GLU A 254 32.54 -59.51 2.32
CA GLU A 254 33.51 -59.64 3.42
C GLU A 254 33.14 -58.84 4.69
N GLU A 255 33.34 -59.51 5.82
CA GLU A 255 33.22 -59.04 7.20
C GLU A 255 34.17 -57.88 7.52
N PHE A 256 33.88 -57.06 8.53
CA PHE A 256 34.68 -57.04 9.77
C PHE A 256 34.06 -56.17 10.88
N SER A 257 33.73 -56.87 11.98
CA SER A 257 33.94 -56.57 13.39
C SER A 257 33.97 -55.13 13.94
N THR A 258 33.16 -54.96 14.97
CA THR A 258 33.30 -54.09 16.14
C THR A 258 34.73 -53.84 16.65
N LYS A 259 35.03 -52.57 16.97
CA LYS A 259 35.55 -52.01 18.25
C LYS A 259 36.33 -50.70 17.98
N PHE A 260 35.87 -49.57 18.54
CA PHE A 260 36.38 -48.90 19.75
C PHE A 260 35.45 -47.76 20.14
#